data_AF-A0A9D6UTW5-F1
#
_entry.id   AF-A0A9D6UTW5-F1
#
_cell.length_a   1.000
_cell.length_b   1.000
_cell.length_c   1.000
_cell.angle_alpha   90.00
_cell.angle_beta   90.00
_cell.angle_gamma   90.00
#
_symmetry.space_group_name_H-M   'P 1'
#
loop_
_entity.id
_entity.type
_entity.pdbx_description
1 polymer ?
#
loop_
_entity_poly.entity_id
_entity_poly.type
_entity_poly.pdbx_seq_one_letter_code
_entity_poly.pdbx_strand_id
1 'polypeptide(L)'
;MPRNPMQDIVPKGSRSIRKVPVPESRQRTLPKKEHLVVKEEPEEKIDVPVRISSPLPDLSRARREPEPVEEADPRVETLKSVREEFEVSRTSRSKRKKQIKAGLIALGVLAVLILAVFVSNLFHSAVLSLTPRVVSASVSGDLTARKSGAGLAYESVSLKEIGSLPVKATGEEAVSKKATGTIIIYNDYNASAQRLIKNTRFETTEGLIFRISDSVTVPGKKGTTPGSVEATVVADEAGEKYNVGLKDFTIPGFKGDPRYSSFYARSKTPLAGGFVGTRKIVSEADRKKAESVIEAEVSANLLKKAASEVPADKIFFDKAYSISFVTLPEEASGNEVLIKKEGTLSFALFDKGEISKALAQARVQGYEGEPIMVKELEALAFAPKGEFDPGSSDSVSFSLSGDAKFEWLYEEASLKAALAGLSRSDIPAALQGFPMIEKADISIRPFWSRSFPESVDRISIERSE
;
A
#
# COMPACT_ATOMS: atom_id res chain seq x y z
N MET A 1 -79.89 -22.63 35.37
CA MET A 1 -80.28 -21.48 34.53
C MET A 1 -79.60 -20.23 35.08
N PRO A 2 -79.10 -19.28 34.27
CA PRO A 2 -78.42 -19.39 32.99
C PRO A 2 -76.97 -18.84 33.06
N ARG A 3 -76.15 -19.26 32.08
CA ARG A 3 -74.81 -18.71 31.80
C ARG A 3 -74.96 -17.33 31.16
N ASN A 4 -74.18 -16.35 31.60
CA ASN A 4 -74.04 -15.05 30.93
C ASN A 4 -72.79 -15.11 30.03
N PRO A 5 -72.92 -15.01 28.70
CA PRO A 5 -71.77 -14.91 27.79
C PRO A 5 -71.33 -13.45 27.70
N MET A 6 -70.11 -13.14 28.15
CA MET A 6 -69.46 -11.89 27.75
C MET A 6 -68.95 -12.04 26.31
N GLN A 7 -69.44 -11.15 25.45
CA GLN A 7 -69.10 -11.04 24.04
C GLN A 7 -67.66 -10.55 23.86
N ASP A 8 -66.89 -11.27 23.04
CA ASP A 8 -65.65 -10.77 22.46
C ASP A 8 -65.96 -9.64 21.47
N ILE A 9 -65.43 -8.46 21.77
CA ILE A 9 -65.40 -7.32 20.84
C ILE A 9 -64.21 -7.54 19.89
N VAL A 10 -64.53 -7.97 18.67
CA VAL A 10 -63.58 -8.11 17.56
C VAL A 10 -63.21 -6.73 17.00
N PRO A 11 -61.93 -6.32 16.99
CA PRO A 11 -61.52 -5.11 16.27
C PRO A 11 -61.53 -5.35 14.76
N LYS A 12 -62.40 -4.62 14.04
CA LYS A 12 -62.36 -4.45 12.58
C LYS A 12 -61.08 -3.70 12.20
N GLY A 13 -60.15 -4.35 11.49
CA GLY A 13 -59.02 -3.62 10.90
C GLY A 13 -57.84 -4.46 10.42
N SER A 14 -58.06 -5.47 9.56
CA SER A 14 -56.96 -6.11 8.83
C SER A 14 -56.49 -5.21 7.67
N ARG A 15 -55.44 -4.40 7.87
CA ARG A 15 -54.72 -3.75 6.76
C ARG A 15 -53.59 -4.65 6.29
N SER A 16 -53.81 -5.32 5.16
CA SER A 16 -52.78 -6.05 4.42
C SER A 16 -51.82 -5.07 3.74
N ILE A 17 -50.52 -5.12 4.08
CA ILE A 17 -49.48 -4.47 3.29
C ILE A 17 -49.08 -5.44 2.16
N ARG A 18 -49.96 -5.55 1.16
CA ARG A 18 -49.62 -6.06 -0.18
C ARG A 18 -50.48 -5.29 -1.18
N LYS A 19 -49.84 -4.34 -1.87
CA LYS A 19 -50.12 -3.79 -3.21
C LYS A 19 -49.52 -2.38 -3.29
N VAL A 20 -48.24 -2.30 -3.61
CA VAL A 20 -47.65 -1.13 -4.27
C VAL A 20 -47.28 -1.59 -5.68
N PRO A 21 -47.73 -0.91 -6.74
CA PRO A 21 -47.42 -1.30 -8.11
C PRO A 21 -45.96 -0.95 -8.44
N VAL A 22 -45.26 -1.90 -9.08
CA VAL A 22 -43.90 -1.75 -9.62
C VAL A 22 -44.03 -1.37 -11.10
N PRO A 23 -43.32 -0.34 -11.61
CA PRO A 23 -43.29 -0.04 -13.04
C PRO A 23 -42.38 -1.02 -13.80
N GLU A 24 -42.84 -1.41 -14.99
CA GLU A 24 -42.27 -2.42 -15.86
C GLU A 24 -41.21 -1.84 -16.82
N SER A 25 -40.05 -2.49 -16.86
CA SER A 25 -39.14 -2.68 -17.99
C SER A 25 -38.35 -1.51 -18.62
N ARG A 26 -37.02 -1.60 -18.49
CA ARG A 26 -36.10 -1.42 -19.63
C ARG A 26 -35.04 -2.54 -19.58
N GLN A 27 -35.08 -3.42 -20.57
CA GLN A 27 -34.17 -4.55 -20.73
C GLN A 27 -32.72 -4.08 -21.00
N ARG A 28 -31.76 -4.73 -20.34
CA ARG A 28 -30.42 -4.97 -20.90
C ARG A 28 -29.88 -6.30 -20.38
N THR A 29 -29.55 -7.15 -21.34
CA THR A 29 -29.12 -8.54 -21.25
C THR A 29 -27.72 -8.70 -20.65
N LEU A 30 -27.58 -9.60 -19.68
CA LEU A 30 -26.30 -10.16 -19.22
C LEU A 30 -26.08 -11.52 -19.88
N PRO A 31 -24.87 -11.83 -20.39
CA PRO A 31 -24.58 -13.13 -20.98
C PRO A 31 -24.34 -14.18 -19.89
N LYS A 32 -25.00 -15.31 -20.09
CA LYS A 32 -24.90 -16.59 -19.41
C LYS A 32 -23.49 -17.16 -19.58
N LYS A 33 -22.80 -17.51 -18.48
CA LYS A 33 -21.63 -18.41 -18.50
C LYS A 33 -22.08 -19.80 -18.10
N GLU A 34 -21.98 -20.70 -19.06
CA GLU A 34 -22.33 -22.11 -18.96
C GLU A 34 -21.25 -22.90 -18.21
N HIS A 35 -21.72 -23.93 -17.50
CA HIS A 35 -20.89 -25.00 -16.98
C HIS A 35 -20.18 -25.70 -18.15
N LEU A 36 -18.86 -25.87 -18.04
CA LEU A 36 -18.12 -26.78 -18.89
C LEU A 36 -17.55 -27.92 -18.05
N VAL A 37 -18.03 -29.10 -18.41
CA VAL A 37 -17.69 -30.43 -17.96
C VAL A 37 -16.26 -30.76 -18.37
N VAL A 38 -15.50 -31.34 -17.44
CA VAL A 38 -14.20 -31.96 -17.65
C VAL A 38 -14.37 -33.17 -18.58
N LYS A 39 -13.60 -33.22 -19.67
CA LYS A 39 -13.45 -34.40 -20.51
C LYS A 39 -11.96 -34.63 -20.77
N GLU A 40 -11.43 -35.70 -20.18
CA GLU A 40 -10.14 -36.32 -20.51
C GLU A 40 -10.24 -37.03 -21.88
N GLU A 41 -9.18 -36.94 -22.71
CA GLU A 41 -8.56 -37.99 -23.56
C GLU A 41 -7.47 -37.39 -24.50
N PRO A 42 -6.56 -38.16 -25.13
CA PRO A 42 -5.28 -38.65 -24.58
C PRO A 42 -4.03 -38.15 -25.34
N GLU A 43 -2.86 -38.60 -24.87
CA GLU A 43 -1.52 -38.42 -25.45
C GLU A 43 -1.39 -38.98 -26.88
N GLU A 44 -0.68 -38.26 -27.75
CA GLU A 44 -0.05 -38.85 -28.94
C GLU A 44 1.39 -38.34 -29.11
N LYS A 45 2.31 -39.30 -29.13
CA LYS A 45 3.77 -39.16 -29.22
C LYS A 45 4.19 -38.76 -30.63
N ILE A 46 5.19 -37.87 -30.76
CA ILE A 46 6.05 -37.84 -31.95
C ILE A 46 7.51 -37.65 -31.53
N ASP A 47 8.32 -38.58 -32.03
CA ASP A 47 9.73 -38.83 -31.72
C ASP A 47 10.72 -37.81 -32.29
N VAL A 48 11.88 -37.79 -31.64
CA VAL A 48 13.08 -36.95 -31.83
C VAL A 48 14.02 -37.53 -32.91
N PRO A 49 14.87 -36.71 -33.56
CA PRO A 49 16.33 -36.94 -33.44
C PRO A 49 17.11 -35.62 -33.17
N VAL A 50 18.05 -35.48 -32.20
CA VAL A 50 19.40 -36.10 -32.05
C VAL A 50 20.26 -35.68 -33.27
N ARG A 51 21.40 -34.94 -33.23
CA ARG A 51 22.55 -34.88 -32.30
C ARG A 51 23.60 -33.82 -32.75
N ILE A 52 24.34 -33.27 -31.78
CA ILE A 52 25.84 -33.12 -31.69
C ILE A 52 26.62 -32.24 -32.69
N SER A 53 27.07 -31.10 -32.14
CA SER A 53 28.43 -30.53 -32.05
C SER A 53 29.59 -30.93 -33.00
N SER A 54 30.40 -29.90 -33.30
CA SER A 54 31.88 -29.78 -33.17
C SER A 54 32.59 -29.33 -34.49
N PRO A 55 33.87 -28.87 -34.47
CA PRO A 55 34.26 -27.55 -34.97
C PRO A 55 35.32 -27.62 -36.11
N LEU A 56 35.86 -26.46 -36.48
CA LEU A 56 37.10 -26.12 -37.23
C LEU A 56 38.08 -27.25 -37.63
N PRO A 57 38.85 -27.04 -38.72
CA PRO A 57 40.28 -26.80 -38.48
C PRO A 57 40.92 -25.70 -39.34
N ASP A 58 42.02 -25.20 -38.80
CA ASP A 58 42.96 -24.22 -39.31
C ASP A 58 44.24 -24.91 -39.83
N LEU A 59 45.03 -24.13 -40.58
CA LEU A 59 46.45 -24.23 -40.90
C LEU A 59 46.94 -25.13 -42.05
N SER A 60 47.37 -24.41 -43.08
CA SER A 60 48.74 -24.45 -43.64
C SER A 60 49.14 -25.64 -44.52
N ARG A 61 49.58 -25.31 -45.75
CA ARG A 61 51.01 -25.26 -46.16
C ARG A 61 51.20 -25.71 -47.62
N ALA A 62 52.13 -25.01 -48.27
CA ALA A 62 53.01 -25.47 -49.35
C ALA A 62 52.45 -25.65 -50.78
N ARG A 63 52.87 -24.73 -51.65
CA ARG A 63 53.87 -24.95 -52.71
C ARG A 63 53.68 -26.21 -53.58
N ARG A 64 53.40 -26.01 -54.87
CA ARG A 64 54.21 -26.44 -56.05
C ARG A 64 53.35 -26.51 -57.31
N GLU A 65 53.77 -25.79 -58.34
CA GLU A 65 53.70 -26.22 -59.76
C GLU A 65 54.17 -27.68 -59.93
N PRO A 66 53.79 -28.43 -60.99
CA PRO A 66 53.67 -27.92 -62.36
C PRO A 66 52.49 -28.46 -63.19
N GLU A 67 52.32 -27.88 -64.36
CA GLU A 67 51.82 -28.50 -65.60
C GLU A 67 52.31 -29.95 -65.79
N PRO A 68 51.63 -30.84 -66.56
CA PRO A 68 51.49 -30.60 -68.01
C PRO A 68 50.33 -31.30 -68.80
N VAL A 69 50.12 -30.79 -70.03
CA VAL A 69 50.06 -31.53 -71.31
C VAL A 69 48.77 -32.26 -71.77
N GLU A 70 48.39 -31.90 -73.01
CA GLU A 70 47.72 -32.67 -74.10
C GLU A 70 46.32 -33.27 -73.83
N GLU A 71 45.38 -33.34 -74.78
CA GLU A 71 45.45 -33.33 -76.24
C GLU A 71 44.03 -33.08 -76.83
N ALA A 72 44.02 -32.44 -78.01
CA ALA A 72 43.15 -32.66 -79.17
C ALA A 72 41.62 -32.88 -79.04
N ASP A 73 40.86 -31.88 -79.51
CA ASP A 73 40.13 -31.81 -80.81
C ASP A 73 39.63 -33.18 -81.43
N PRO A 74 38.53 -33.26 -82.24
CA PRO A 74 38.08 -32.15 -83.09
C PRO A 74 36.61 -32.10 -83.59
N ARG A 75 36.37 -31.05 -84.42
CA ARG A 75 35.39 -30.92 -85.54
C ARG A 75 33.94 -30.51 -85.15
N VAL A 76 33.22 -29.61 -85.86
CA VAL A 76 33.38 -29.03 -87.21
C VAL A 76 32.36 -27.90 -87.48
N GLU A 77 32.79 -26.90 -88.29
CA GLU A 77 32.02 -26.06 -89.25
C GLU A 77 30.92 -25.08 -88.75
N THR A 78 30.72 -23.85 -89.26
CA THR A 78 31.08 -23.23 -90.56
C THR A 78 31.04 -21.69 -90.50
N LEU A 79 32.06 -21.09 -91.12
CA LEU A 79 32.15 -19.93 -92.03
C LEU A 79 30.97 -18.93 -92.21
N LYS A 80 31.31 -17.63 -92.09
CA LYS A 80 31.01 -16.52 -93.05
C LYS A 80 31.84 -15.28 -92.67
N SER A 81 33.02 -15.11 -93.26
CA SER A 81 33.32 -14.32 -94.48
C SER A 81 33.35 -12.80 -94.26
N VAL A 82 34.58 -12.29 -94.31
CA VAL A 82 35.06 -10.91 -94.33
C VAL A 82 34.59 -10.15 -95.58
N ARG A 83 34.31 -8.85 -95.44
CA ARG A 83 34.67 -7.83 -96.44
C ARG A 83 34.75 -6.45 -95.79
N GLU A 84 35.97 -5.93 -95.67
CA GLU A 84 36.22 -4.50 -95.51
C GLU A 84 36.00 -3.80 -96.85
N GLU A 85 35.45 -2.58 -96.81
CA GLU A 85 35.83 -1.56 -97.78
C GLU A 85 35.74 -0.17 -97.11
N PHE A 86 36.83 0.58 -97.28
CA PHE A 86 37.08 1.94 -96.80
C PHE A 86 36.10 2.95 -97.41
N GLU A 87 35.67 3.95 -96.64
CA GLU A 87 35.69 5.34 -97.09
C GLU A 87 35.88 6.32 -95.92
N VAL A 88 36.83 7.22 -96.10
CA VAL A 88 37.15 8.35 -95.22
C VAL A 88 36.42 9.58 -95.76
N SER A 89 35.64 10.28 -94.93
CA SER A 89 35.74 11.75 -94.85
C SER A 89 34.93 12.40 -93.71
N ARG A 90 35.68 13.19 -92.92
CA ARG A 90 35.37 14.52 -92.39
C ARG A 90 33.92 14.79 -91.90
N THR A 91 33.75 14.92 -90.58
CA THR A 91 33.27 16.18 -89.98
C THR A 91 33.83 16.40 -88.57
N SER A 92 34.45 17.58 -88.43
CA SER A 92 34.95 18.20 -87.22
C SER A 92 33.79 18.93 -86.51
N ARG A 93 33.89 19.08 -85.17
CA ARG A 93 33.12 19.98 -84.28
C ARG A 93 31.89 19.52 -83.45
N SER A 94 31.66 18.23 -83.16
CA SER A 94 30.60 17.85 -82.17
C SER A 94 31.08 17.18 -80.86
N LYS A 95 32.32 16.67 -80.80
CA LYS A 95 32.83 15.98 -79.59
C LYS A 95 33.04 16.90 -78.38
N ARG A 96 33.38 18.18 -78.60
CA ARG A 96 33.63 19.16 -77.51
C ARG A 96 32.34 19.51 -76.73
N LYS A 97 31.18 19.64 -77.40
CA LYS A 97 29.88 19.91 -76.74
C LYS A 97 29.35 18.69 -75.95
N LYS A 98 29.62 17.46 -76.40
CA LYS A 98 29.26 16.23 -75.66
C LYS A 98 30.11 16.04 -74.41
N GLN A 99 31.40 16.37 -74.45
CA GLN A 99 32.29 16.32 -73.29
C GLN A 99 32.00 17.42 -72.25
N ILE A 100 31.60 18.64 -72.68
CA ILE A 100 31.20 19.70 -71.75
C ILE A 100 29.88 19.35 -71.05
N LYS A 101 28.91 18.74 -71.74
CA LYS A 101 27.66 18.24 -71.12
C LYS A 101 27.92 17.08 -70.14
N ALA A 102 28.82 16.15 -70.48
CA ALA A 102 29.23 15.08 -69.56
C ALA A 102 29.97 15.62 -68.33
N GLY A 103 30.83 16.63 -68.50
CA GLY A 103 31.52 17.32 -67.40
C GLY A 103 30.56 18.07 -66.47
N LEU A 104 29.53 18.73 -67.02
CA LEU A 104 28.49 19.40 -66.23
C LEU A 104 27.62 18.40 -65.45
N ILE A 105 27.31 17.24 -66.04
CA ILE A 105 26.59 16.16 -65.33
C ILE A 105 27.46 15.59 -64.21
N ALA A 106 28.75 15.33 -64.47
CA ALA A 106 29.68 14.86 -63.44
C ALA A 106 29.84 15.88 -62.30
N LEU A 107 29.92 17.18 -62.62
CA LEU A 107 29.97 18.26 -61.63
C LEU A 107 28.66 18.34 -60.82
N GLY A 108 27.52 18.17 -61.47
CA GLY A 108 26.20 18.12 -60.80
C GLY A 108 26.07 16.93 -59.85
N VAL A 109 26.50 15.73 -60.28
CA VAL A 109 26.54 14.54 -59.42
C VAL A 109 27.49 14.75 -58.24
N LEU A 110 28.66 15.34 -58.47
CA LEU A 110 29.61 15.65 -57.40
C LEU A 110 29.01 16.66 -56.41
N ALA A 111 28.33 17.71 -56.88
CA ALA A 111 27.64 18.67 -56.02
C ALA A 111 26.52 18.02 -55.20
N VAL A 112 25.74 17.10 -55.79
CA VAL A 112 24.72 16.32 -55.08
C VAL A 112 25.34 15.39 -54.04
N LEU A 113 26.48 14.75 -54.34
CA LEU A 113 27.20 13.91 -53.37
C LEU A 113 27.76 14.74 -52.22
N ILE A 114 28.35 15.90 -52.50
CA ILE A 114 28.84 16.82 -51.46
C ILE A 114 27.67 17.33 -50.60
N LEU A 115 26.55 17.70 -51.23
CA LEU A 115 25.35 18.12 -50.52
C LEU A 115 24.78 16.97 -49.68
N ALA A 116 24.77 15.74 -50.19
CA ALA A 116 24.32 14.56 -49.46
C ALA A 116 25.21 14.27 -48.24
N VAL A 117 26.54 14.39 -48.37
CA VAL A 117 27.47 14.26 -47.24
C VAL A 117 27.27 15.39 -46.23
N PHE A 118 27.07 16.63 -46.70
CA PHE A 118 26.82 17.78 -45.83
C PHE A 118 25.50 17.64 -45.06
N VAL A 119 24.41 17.31 -45.74
CA VAL A 119 23.10 17.05 -45.13
C VAL A 119 23.16 15.84 -44.20
N SER A 120 23.90 14.79 -44.56
CA SER A 120 24.07 13.61 -43.71
C SER A 120 24.83 13.91 -42.41
N ASN A 121 25.73 14.89 -42.38
CA ASN A 121 26.36 15.37 -41.14
C ASN A 121 25.36 16.09 -40.23
N LEU A 122 24.32 16.72 -40.78
CA LEU A 122 23.26 17.35 -39.97
C LEU A 122 22.50 16.31 -39.13
N PHE A 123 22.42 15.05 -39.60
CA PHE A 123 21.79 13.91 -38.91
C PHE A 123 22.76 13.06 -38.08
N HIS A 124 23.95 13.59 -37.77
CA HIS A 124 24.91 12.86 -36.95
C HIS A 124 24.35 12.60 -35.55
N SER A 125 24.15 11.32 -35.22
CA SER A 125 23.56 10.85 -33.95
C SER A 125 24.24 9.55 -33.53
N ALA A 126 24.27 9.28 -32.22
CA ALA A 126 24.78 8.03 -31.68
C ALA A 126 23.73 7.42 -30.74
N VAL A 127 23.56 6.10 -30.84
CA VAL A 127 22.75 5.31 -29.92
C VAL A 127 23.69 4.35 -29.20
N LEU A 128 23.63 4.37 -27.89
CA LEU A 128 24.42 3.52 -27.00
C LEU A 128 23.46 2.58 -26.27
N SER A 129 23.50 1.29 -26.60
CA SER A 129 22.72 0.27 -25.91
C SER A 129 23.56 -0.31 -24.77
N LEU A 130 23.14 -0.10 -23.54
CA LEU A 130 23.89 -0.49 -22.34
C LEU A 130 23.23 -1.66 -21.62
N THR A 131 24.06 -2.62 -21.23
CA THR A 131 23.72 -3.67 -20.26
C THR A 131 24.40 -3.33 -18.94
N PRO A 132 23.65 -2.95 -17.89
CA PRO A 132 24.23 -2.70 -16.57
C PRO A 132 24.80 -3.99 -16.00
N ARG A 133 25.84 -3.86 -15.19
CA ARG A 133 26.40 -4.99 -14.45
C ARG A 133 25.35 -5.50 -13.46
N VAL A 134 25.06 -6.79 -13.52
CA VAL A 134 24.15 -7.47 -12.59
C VAL A 134 24.88 -8.62 -11.91
N VAL A 135 24.82 -8.65 -10.58
CA VAL A 135 25.33 -9.77 -9.78
C VAL A 135 24.19 -10.34 -8.96
N SER A 136 24.01 -11.66 -9.05
CA SER A 136 23.07 -12.38 -8.18
C SER A 136 23.81 -12.91 -6.97
N ALA A 137 23.29 -12.66 -5.77
CA ALA A 137 23.82 -13.24 -4.55
C ALA A 137 22.69 -13.58 -3.58
N SER A 138 22.85 -14.70 -2.89
CA SER A 138 21.92 -15.09 -1.82
C SER A 138 22.19 -14.22 -0.58
N VAL A 139 21.16 -13.51 -0.16
CA VAL A 139 21.19 -12.62 1.00
C VAL A 139 20.62 -13.39 2.19
N SER A 140 21.33 -13.35 3.31
CA SER A 140 20.85 -13.84 4.61
C SER A 140 21.65 -13.13 5.69
N GLY A 141 21.35 -11.84 5.88
CA GLY A 141 22.12 -10.95 6.74
C GLY A 141 21.27 -10.28 7.79
N ASP A 142 21.86 -10.10 8.96
CA ASP A 142 21.29 -9.29 10.02
C ASP A 142 21.62 -7.82 9.78
N LEU A 143 20.60 -6.98 9.81
CA LEU A 143 20.69 -5.54 9.67
C LEU A 143 20.02 -4.87 10.86
N THR A 144 20.46 -3.66 11.15
CA THR A 144 19.82 -2.80 12.15
C THR A 144 19.45 -1.48 11.49
N ALA A 145 18.17 -1.14 11.55
CA ALA A 145 17.67 0.16 11.14
C ALA A 145 17.21 0.99 12.33
N ARG A 146 17.27 2.31 12.20
CA ARG A 146 16.82 3.27 13.22
C ARG A 146 15.80 4.23 12.63
N LYS A 147 14.87 4.70 13.46
CA LYS A 147 13.86 5.69 13.05
C LYS A 147 14.48 7.04 12.68
N SER A 148 15.64 7.35 13.28
CA SER A 148 16.44 8.53 12.98
C SER A 148 17.90 8.31 13.37
N GLY A 149 18.84 8.95 12.67
CA GLY A 149 20.27 8.92 12.95
C GLY A 149 21.13 8.37 11.82
N ALA A 150 22.40 8.09 12.12
CA ALA A 150 23.35 7.56 11.13
C ALA A 150 23.14 6.05 10.90
N GLY A 151 23.25 5.64 9.62
CA GLY A 151 23.08 4.25 9.17
C GLY A 151 21.77 4.08 8.40
N LEU A 152 21.30 2.83 8.31
CA LEU A 152 20.03 2.52 7.65
C LEU A 152 18.86 3.12 8.44
N ALA A 153 18.08 3.99 7.80
CA ALA A 153 16.92 4.61 8.42
C ALA A 153 15.61 3.89 8.03
N TYR A 154 14.59 4.02 8.89
CA TYR A 154 13.21 3.75 8.52
C TYR A 154 12.29 4.89 8.92
N GLU A 155 11.26 5.13 8.11
CA GLU A 155 10.19 6.03 8.44
C GLU A 155 8.98 5.25 8.95
N SER A 156 8.36 5.77 10.00
CA SER A 156 7.11 5.19 10.51
C SER A 156 5.93 5.97 9.97
N VAL A 157 5.01 5.27 9.34
CA VAL A 157 3.71 5.83 8.90
C VAL A 157 2.60 5.11 9.65
N SER A 158 1.56 5.85 10.03
CA SER A 158 0.42 5.30 10.76
C SER A 158 -0.89 5.52 10.02
N LEU A 159 -1.69 4.46 9.89
CA LEU A 159 -3.02 4.48 9.32
C LEU A 159 -4.05 3.99 10.33
N LYS A 160 -5.25 4.56 10.25
CA LYS A 160 -6.34 4.27 11.18
C LYS A 160 -7.60 3.90 10.41
N GLU A 161 -8.32 2.91 10.93
CA GLU A 161 -9.60 2.50 10.37
C GLU A 161 -10.51 1.95 11.47
N ILE A 162 -11.79 2.30 11.39
CA ILE A 162 -12.81 1.83 12.32
C ILE A 162 -13.63 0.78 11.61
N GLY A 163 -13.67 -0.42 12.18
CA GLY A 163 -14.57 -1.49 11.77
C GLY A 163 -15.74 -1.60 12.74
N SER A 164 -16.88 -2.04 12.24
CA SER A 164 -18.08 -2.24 13.06
C SER A 164 -18.90 -3.42 12.59
N LEU A 165 -19.42 -4.20 13.54
CA LEU A 165 -20.28 -5.34 13.25
C LEU A 165 -21.51 -5.34 14.18
N PRO A 166 -22.74 -5.39 13.64
CA PRO A 166 -23.93 -5.55 14.45
C PRO A 166 -24.04 -7.00 14.94
N VAL A 167 -24.25 -7.17 16.25
CA VAL A 167 -24.38 -8.49 16.88
C VAL A 167 -25.68 -8.55 17.68
N LYS A 168 -26.43 -9.65 17.53
CA LYS A 168 -27.66 -9.88 18.29
C LYS A 168 -27.35 -10.04 19.77
N ALA A 169 -28.15 -9.40 20.62
CA ALA A 169 -28.08 -9.58 22.07
C ALA A 169 -28.69 -10.95 22.46
N THR A 170 -27.88 -12.00 22.36
CA THR A 170 -28.21 -13.41 22.63
C THR A 170 -28.02 -13.80 24.09
N GLY A 171 -27.24 -13.04 24.84
CA GLY A 171 -26.99 -13.26 26.26
C GLY A 171 -27.96 -12.49 27.15
N GLU A 172 -28.02 -12.87 28.42
CA GLU A 172 -28.75 -12.15 29.47
C GLU A 172 -27.79 -11.86 30.63
N GLU A 173 -27.80 -10.62 31.10
CA GLU A 173 -27.03 -10.19 32.27
C GLU A 173 -28.00 -9.67 33.34
N ALA A 174 -27.83 -10.17 34.56
CA ALA A 174 -28.53 -9.62 35.73
C ALA A 174 -27.89 -8.29 36.11
N VAL A 175 -28.57 -7.19 35.77
CA VAL A 175 -28.11 -5.84 36.08
C VAL A 175 -28.75 -5.37 37.37
N SER A 176 -27.93 -4.96 38.34
CA SER A 176 -28.35 -4.39 39.62
C SER A 176 -27.77 -2.99 39.77
N LYS A 177 -28.56 -1.97 39.46
CA LYS A 177 -28.20 -0.54 39.53
C LYS A 177 -29.01 0.16 40.61
N LYS A 178 -28.35 1.03 41.35
CA LYS A 178 -28.94 1.89 42.38
C LYS A 178 -29.33 3.24 41.75
N ALA A 179 -30.47 3.78 42.15
CA ALA A 179 -30.88 5.11 41.68
C ALA A 179 -29.95 6.19 42.24
N THR A 180 -29.65 7.20 41.45
CA THR A 180 -28.81 8.33 41.82
C THR A 180 -29.50 9.64 41.52
N GLY A 181 -29.23 10.67 42.31
CA GLY A 181 -29.75 12.02 42.08
C GLY A 181 -29.07 13.04 42.98
N THR A 182 -29.46 14.30 42.82
CA THR A 182 -28.91 15.40 43.61
C THR A 182 -30.00 15.93 44.54
N ILE A 183 -29.66 16.11 45.81
CA ILE A 183 -30.51 16.76 46.82
C ILE A 183 -29.86 18.05 47.30
N ILE A 184 -30.67 19.00 47.76
CA ILE A 184 -30.25 20.18 48.51
C ILE A 184 -30.59 19.93 49.97
N ILE A 185 -29.59 19.96 50.83
CA ILE A 185 -29.72 19.75 52.27
C ILE A 185 -29.78 21.12 52.93
N TYR A 186 -30.76 21.32 53.82
CA TYR A 186 -31.00 22.56 54.54
C TYR A 186 -30.75 22.40 56.04
N ASN A 187 -30.13 23.41 56.63
CA ASN A 187 -29.96 23.58 58.07
C ASN A 187 -30.72 24.82 58.52
N ASP A 188 -31.87 24.60 59.17
CA ASP A 188 -32.69 25.65 59.77
C ASP A 188 -32.59 25.66 61.32
N TYR A 189 -31.62 24.95 61.89
CA TYR A 189 -31.51 24.74 63.34
C TYR A 189 -30.78 25.89 64.05
N ASN A 190 -29.51 26.12 63.69
CA ASN A 190 -28.67 27.15 64.32
C ASN A 190 -27.61 27.71 63.36
N ALA A 191 -26.86 28.70 63.81
CA ALA A 191 -25.80 29.35 63.03
C ALA A 191 -24.51 28.49 62.89
N SER A 192 -24.45 27.32 63.52
CA SER A 192 -23.29 26.42 63.43
C SER A 192 -23.38 25.55 62.18
N ALA A 193 -22.24 25.36 61.51
CA ALA A 193 -22.15 24.42 60.40
C ALA A 193 -22.24 22.97 60.92
N GLN A 194 -22.95 22.11 60.18
CA GLN A 194 -23.10 20.70 60.50
C GLN A 194 -22.45 19.85 59.40
N ARG A 195 -21.43 19.08 59.79
CA ARG A 195 -20.82 18.09 58.89
C ARG A 195 -21.67 16.84 58.86
N LEU A 196 -22.01 16.37 57.66
CA LEU A 196 -22.64 15.08 57.38
C LEU A 196 -21.59 14.19 56.73
N ILE A 197 -21.34 13.04 57.32
CA ILE A 197 -20.35 12.09 56.82
C ILE A 197 -20.91 11.31 55.64
N LYS A 198 -20.02 10.81 54.77
CA LYS A 198 -20.37 9.85 53.72
C LYS A 198 -21.28 8.74 54.28
N ASN A 199 -22.26 8.32 53.48
CA ASN A 199 -23.28 7.34 53.84
C ASN A 199 -24.32 7.78 54.89
N THR A 200 -24.42 9.08 55.22
CA THR A 200 -25.54 9.62 56.00
C THR A 200 -26.86 9.31 55.30
N ARG A 201 -27.84 8.81 56.05
CA ARG A 201 -29.14 8.36 55.54
C ARG A 201 -30.11 9.52 55.39
N PHE A 202 -30.81 9.53 54.27
CA PHE A 202 -31.92 10.41 53.92
C PHE A 202 -33.13 9.55 53.60
N GLU A 203 -34.24 9.77 54.28
CA GLU A 203 -35.45 8.95 54.16
C GLU A 203 -36.57 9.77 53.51
N THR A 204 -37.18 9.23 52.45
CA THR A 204 -38.37 9.82 51.83
C THR A 204 -39.62 9.58 52.67
N THR A 205 -40.71 10.26 52.33
CA THR A 205 -42.03 10.02 52.94
C THR A 205 -42.54 8.58 52.81
N GLU A 206 -42.07 7.84 51.80
CA GLU A 206 -42.40 6.43 51.58
C GLU A 206 -41.46 5.46 52.30
N GLY A 207 -40.51 5.95 53.10
CA GLY A 207 -39.53 5.13 53.82
C GLY A 207 -38.34 4.67 52.98
N LEU A 208 -38.14 5.23 51.78
CA LEU A 208 -37.00 4.87 50.93
C LEU A 208 -35.75 5.58 51.40
N ILE A 209 -34.68 4.80 51.62
CA ILE A 209 -33.40 5.31 52.12
C ILE A 209 -32.46 5.62 50.95
N PHE A 210 -31.89 6.81 50.99
CA PHE A 210 -30.82 7.29 50.13
C PHE A 210 -29.64 7.74 50.98
N ARG A 211 -28.45 7.70 50.41
CA ARG A 211 -27.20 7.97 51.12
C ARG A 211 -26.33 8.93 50.35
N ILE A 212 -25.75 9.91 51.02
CA ILE A 212 -24.81 10.83 50.39
C ILE A 212 -23.50 10.10 50.03
N SER A 213 -23.02 10.37 48.82
CA SER A 213 -21.83 9.72 48.24
C SER A 213 -20.53 10.21 48.87
N ASP A 214 -20.52 11.47 49.30
CA ASP A 214 -19.39 12.18 49.87
C ASP A 214 -19.80 12.91 51.14
N SER A 215 -18.81 13.21 51.99
CA SER A 215 -19.06 14.01 53.19
C SER A 215 -19.29 15.47 52.81
N VAL A 216 -20.35 16.08 53.32
CA VAL A 216 -20.70 17.47 53.04
C VAL A 216 -20.85 18.27 54.33
N THR A 217 -20.44 19.52 54.31
CA THR A 217 -20.63 20.44 55.44
C THR A 217 -21.76 21.39 55.10
N VAL A 218 -22.90 21.23 55.79
CA VAL A 218 -24.05 22.12 55.63
C VAL A 218 -23.77 23.40 56.43
N PRO A 219 -23.77 24.58 55.79
CA PRO A 219 -23.59 25.85 56.50
C PRO A 219 -24.67 26.06 57.58
N GLY A 220 -24.36 26.88 58.58
CA GLY A 220 -25.35 27.33 59.56
C GLY A 220 -26.38 28.29 58.97
N LYS A 221 -27.54 28.40 59.62
CA LYS A 221 -28.59 29.38 59.33
C LYS A 221 -28.07 30.81 59.50
N LYS A 222 -28.43 31.71 58.58
CA LYS A 222 -28.11 33.16 58.65
C LYS A 222 -29.40 33.96 58.84
N GLY A 223 -29.63 34.45 60.06
CA GLY A 223 -30.88 35.15 60.39
C GLY A 223 -32.08 34.22 60.23
N THR A 224 -32.96 34.53 59.28
CA THR A 224 -34.13 33.71 58.91
C THR A 224 -33.88 32.73 57.75
N THR A 225 -32.74 32.82 57.07
CA THR A 225 -32.43 32.01 55.88
C THR A 225 -31.68 30.73 56.26
N PRO A 226 -32.21 29.53 55.96
CA PRO A 226 -31.51 28.27 56.21
C PRO A 226 -30.18 28.20 55.45
N GLY A 227 -29.16 27.62 56.08
CA GLY A 227 -27.95 27.23 55.36
C GLY A 227 -28.26 26.08 54.41
N SER A 228 -27.66 26.04 53.22
CA SER A 228 -27.91 24.96 52.26
C SER A 228 -26.65 24.48 51.55
N VAL A 229 -26.65 23.21 51.13
CA VAL A 229 -25.58 22.61 50.33
C VAL A 229 -26.15 21.53 49.42
N GLU A 230 -25.59 21.38 48.22
CA GLU A 230 -25.95 20.31 47.30
C GLU A 230 -25.14 19.04 47.60
N ALA A 231 -25.79 17.89 47.51
CA ALA A 231 -25.14 16.60 47.68
C ALA A 231 -25.71 15.56 46.72
N THR A 232 -24.82 14.72 46.18
CA THR A 232 -25.21 13.57 45.36
C THR A 232 -25.56 12.39 46.26
N VAL A 233 -26.75 11.84 46.07
CA VAL A 233 -27.25 10.67 46.80
C VAL A 233 -27.41 9.46 45.91
N VAL A 234 -27.20 8.29 46.53
CA VAL A 234 -27.38 6.97 45.94
C VAL A 234 -28.38 6.19 46.79
N ALA A 235 -29.28 5.44 46.15
CA ALA A 235 -30.23 4.56 46.83
C ALA A 235 -29.53 3.52 47.71
N ASP A 236 -30.16 3.11 48.82
CA ASP A 236 -29.59 2.08 49.70
C ASP A 236 -29.54 0.71 49.00
N GLU A 237 -30.59 0.38 48.24
CA GLU A 237 -30.69 -0.84 47.45
C GLU A 237 -30.90 -0.54 45.96
N ALA A 238 -30.65 -1.53 45.11
CA ALA A 238 -30.93 -1.44 43.70
C ALA A 238 -32.41 -1.67 43.41
N GLY A 239 -32.89 -1.14 42.29
CA GLY A 239 -34.22 -1.45 41.76
C GLY A 239 -35.04 -0.23 41.40
N GLU A 240 -36.07 -0.47 40.60
CA GLU A 240 -36.95 0.57 40.06
C GLU A 240 -37.75 1.28 41.16
N LYS A 241 -37.95 0.63 42.32
CA LYS A 241 -38.62 1.24 43.48
C LYS A 241 -37.95 2.51 43.99
N TYR A 242 -36.65 2.73 43.68
CA TYR A 242 -35.92 3.95 44.04
C TYR A 242 -35.90 5.02 42.94
N ASN A 243 -36.55 4.77 41.79
CA ASN A 243 -36.75 5.78 40.76
C ASN A 243 -37.90 6.69 41.15
N VAL A 244 -37.62 7.70 41.97
CA VAL A 244 -38.63 8.64 42.48
C VAL A 244 -38.45 10.02 41.86
N GLY A 245 -39.57 10.71 41.66
CA GLY A 245 -39.60 12.12 41.24
C GLY A 245 -39.06 13.05 42.33
N LEU A 246 -39.44 14.33 42.25
CA LEU A 246 -39.01 15.28 43.26
C LEU A 246 -39.68 14.98 44.61
N LYS A 247 -38.86 14.85 45.66
CA LYS A 247 -39.26 14.45 47.01
C LYS A 247 -38.51 15.23 48.08
N ASP A 248 -39.12 15.28 49.24
CA ASP A 248 -38.53 15.78 50.48
C ASP A 248 -37.98 14.60 51.28
N PHE A 249 -36.90 14.86 52.01
CA PHE A 249 -36.16 13.88 52.77
C PHE A 249 -35.97 14.35 54.21
N THR A 250 -36.06 13.41 55.13
CA THR A 250 -35.67 13.58 56.53
C THR A 250 -34.33 12.90 56.78
N ILE A 251 -33.68 13.24 57.89
CA ILE A 251 -32.41 12.62 58.32
C ILE A 251 -32.71 11.74 59.54
N PRO A 252 -32.92 10.42 59.37
CA PRO A 252 -33.33 9.54 60.47
C PRO A 252 -32.32 9.50 61.62
N GLY A 253 -31.05 9.76 61.33
CA GLY A 253 -29.98 9.83 62.33
C GLY A 253 -30.13 10.96 63.36
N PHE A 254 -31.03 11.93 63.14
CA PHE A 254 -31.36 12.97 64.12
C PHE A 254 -32.62 12.69 64.91
N LYS A 255 -33.33 11.58 64.67
CA LYS A 255 -34.59 11.28 65.36
C LYS A 255 -34.39 11.27 66.89
N GLY A 256 -35.19 12.05 67.61
CA GLY A 256 -35.07 12.27 69.06
C GLY A 256 -34.26 13.51 69.46
N ASP A 257 -33.61 14.17 68.50
CA ASP A 257 -32.90 15.45 68.67
C ASP A 257 -33.72 16.60 68.05
N PRO A 258 -33.71 17.82 68.64
CA PRO A 258 -34.34 19.00 68.04
C PRO A 258 -33.91 19.29 66.59
N ARG A 259 -32.72 18.84 66.18
CA ARG A 259 -32.23 18.92 64.80
C ARG A 259 -33.12 18.19 63.80
N TYR A 260 -33.87 17.16 64.20
CA TYR A 260 -34.70 16.37 63.30
C TYR A 260 -35.80 17.19 62.61
N SER A 261 -36.40 18.14 63.33
CA SER A 261 -37.43 19.03 62.77
C SER A 261 -36.85 20.19 61.96
N SER A 262 -35.56 20.48 62.12
CA SER A 262 -34.91 21.68 61.55
C SER A 262 -33.89 21.36 60.44
N PHE A 263 -33.52 20.09 60.26
CA PHE A 263 -32.74 19.61 59.12
C PHE A 263 -33.62 18.80 58.19
N TYR A 264 -33.65 19.19 56.92
CA TYR A 264 -34.37 18.50 55.86
C TYR A 264 -33.60 18.60 54.56
N ALA A 265 -33.91 17.74 53.60
CA ALA A 265 -33.40 17.88 52.25
C ALA A 265 -34.51 17.80 51.22
N ARG A 266 -34.28 18.39 50.05
CA ARG A 266 -35.19 18.32 48.91
C ARG A 266 -34.43 17.89 47.69
N SER A 267 -35.00 17.02 46.88
CA SER A 267 -34.44 16.69 45.57
C SER A 267 -34.34 17.92 44.69
N LYS A 268 -33.17 18.11 44.07
CA LYS A 268 -32.97 19.05 42.98
C LYS A 268 -33.24 18.38 41.63
N THR A 269 -32.88 17.10 41.49
CA THR A 269 -33.15 16.27 40.32
C THR A 269 -33.98 15.04 40.71
N PRO A 270 -34.81 14.49 39.80
CA PRO A 270 -35.41 13.17 40.00
C PRO A 270 -34.32 12.14 40.28
N LEU A 271 -34.58 11.23 41.22
CA LEU A 271 -33.68 10.14 41.52
C LEU A 271 -34.00 9.02 40.52
N ALA A 272 -33.02 8.68 39.68
CA ALA A 272 -33.24 7.79 38.54
C ALA A 272 -32.06 6.84 38.33
N GLY A 273 -32.25 5.83 37.49
CA GLY A 273 -31.20 4.85 37.14
C GLY A 273 -31.18 3.59 38.02
N GLY A 274 -32.10 3.47 38.96
CA GLY A 274 -32.34 2.24 39.72
C GLY A 274 -32.96 1.17 38.84
N PHE A 275 -32.34 0.00 38.76
CA PHE A 275 -32.83 -1.11 37.94
C PHE A 275 -32.37 -2.43 38.55
N VAL A 276 -33.27 -3.41 38.64
CA VAL A 276 -32.95 -4.79 39.00
C VAL A 276 -33.72 -5.69 38.04
N GLY A 277 -32.98 -6.39 37.19
CA GLY A 277 -33.59 -7.28 36.20
C GLY A 277 -32.56 -7.84 35.23
N THR A 278 -33.02 -8.74 34.36
CA THR A 278 -32.23 -9.31 33.28
C THR A 278 -32.28 -8.38 32.07
N ARG A 279 -31.12 -7.89 31.63
CA ARG A 279 -30.99 -7.15 30.36
C ARG A 279 -30.35 -8.07 29.33
N LYS A 280 -30.87 -8.06 28.10
CA LYS A 280 -30.20 -8.72 26.99
C LYS A 280 -28.90 -8.01 26.66
N ILE A 281 -27.80 -8.76 26.65
CA ILE A 281 -26.48 -8.30 26.26
C ILE A 281 -25.93 -9.20 25.16
N VAL A 282 -24.91 -8.74 24.44
CA VAL A 282 -24.15 -9.65 23.59
C VAL A 282 -23.36 -10.61 24.48
N SER A 283 -23.50 -11.92 24.23
CA SER A 283 -22.73 -12.92 24.97
C SER A 283 -21.23 -12.68 24.77
N GLU A 284 -20.39 -12.98 25.77
CA GLU A 284 -18.94 -12.79 25.64
C GLU A 284 -18.35 -13.59 24.46
N ALA A 285 -18.92 -14.76 24.17
CA ALA A 285 -18.53 -15.59 23.04
C ALA A 285 -18.86 -14.94 21.69
N ASP A 286 -20.07 -14.39 21.53
CA ASP A 286 -20.46 -13.71 20.29
C ASP A 286 -19.71 -12.39 20.11
N ARG A 287 -19.42 -11.70 21.22
CA ARG A 287 -18.55 -10.52 21.24
C ARG A 287 -17.14 -10.86 20.74
N LYS A 288 -16.49 -11.88 21.29
CA LYS A 288 -15.14 -12.28 20.85
C LYS A 288 -15.11 -12.67 19.37
N LYS A 289 -16.11 -13.40 18.90
CA LYS A 289 -16.23 -13.75 17.47
C LYS A 289 -16.35 -12.51 16.59
N ALA A 290 -17.22 -11.58 16.96
CA ALA A 290 -17.41 -10.34 16.23
C ALA A 290 -16.14 -9.49 16.22
N GLU A 291 -15.46 -9.38 17.37
CA GLU A 291 -14.18 -8.68 17.46
C GLU A 291 -13.12 -9.30 16.56
N SER A 292 -12.96 -10.64 16.54
CA SER A 292 -12.00 -11.30 15.64
C SER A 292 -12.33 -11.10 14.15
N VAL A 293 -13.61 -11.04 13.79
CA VAL A 293 -14.04 -10.74 12.41
C VAL A 293 -13.67 -9.30 12.04
N ILE A 294 -13.96 -8.34 12.93
CA ILE A 294 -13.62 -6.93 12.73
C ILE A 294 -12.10 -6.76 12.61
N GLU A 295 -11.32 -7.39 13.49
CA GLU A 295 -9.86 -7.31 13.47
C GLU A 295 -9.29 -7.84 12.15
N ALA A 296 -9.73 -9.01 11.69
CA ALA A 296 -9.27 -9.58 10.43
C ALA A 296 -9.60 -8.69 9.22
N GLU A 297 -10.82 -8.14 9.16
CA GLU A 297 -11.26 -7.26 8.07
C GLU A 297 -10.49 -5.93 8.08
N VAL A 298 -10.38 -5.28 9.24
CA VAL A 298 -9.66 -4.02 9.41
C VAL A 298 -8.17 -4.19 9.12
N SER A 299 -7.54 -5.27 9.59
CA SER A 299 -6.13 -5.57 9.25
C SER A 299 -5.92 -5.72 7.75
N ALA A 300 -6.78 -6.47 7.06
CA ALA A 300 -6.67 -6.67 5.62
C ALA A 300 -6.84 -5.35 4.83
N ASN A 301 -7.77 -4.49 5.26
CA ASN A 301 -8.00 -3.20 4.62
C ASN A 301 -6.85 -2.21 4.88
N LEU A 302 -6.34 -2.15 6.11
CA LEU A 302 -5.20 -1.31 6.46
C LEU A 302 -3.95 -1.70 5.67
N LEU A 303 -3.65 -2.99 5.52
CA LEU A 303 -2.50 -3.46 4.74
C LEU A 303 -2.63 -3.13 3.24
N LYS A 304 -3.84 -3.25 2.67
CA LYS A 304 -4.10 -2.82 1.27
C LYS A 304 -3.88 -1.33 1.09
N LYS A 305 -4.34 -0.50 2.04
CA LYS A 305 -4.11 0.95 2.02
C LYS A 305 -2.63 1.29 2.15
N ALA A 306 -1.93 0.66 3.09
CA ALA A 306 -0.50 0.85 3.27
C ALA A 306 0.29 0.56 1.98
N ALA A 307 0.00 -0.56 1.31
CA ALA A 307 0.63 -0.90 0.04
C ALA A 307 0.40 0.15 -1.06
N SER A 308 -0.75 0.84 -1.06
CA SER A 308 -1.06 1.91 -2.03
C SER A 308 -0.42 3.26 -1.70
N GLU A 309 0.03 3.46 -0.46
CA GLU A 309 0.64 4.72 -0.01
C GLU A 309 2.17 4.69 -0.02
N VAL A 310 2.79 3.57 -0.41
CA VAL A 310 4.25 3.45 -0.48
C VAL A 310 4.82 4.30 -1.63
N PRO A 311 5.72 5.26 -1.34
CA PRO A 311 6.43 6.02 -2.38
C PRO A 311 7.32 5.15 -3.26
N ALA A 312 7.56 5.56 -4.51
CA ALA A 312 8.31 4.76 -5.49
C ALA A 312 9.77 4.45 -5.07
N ASP A 313 10.41 5.39 -4.36
CA ASP A 313 11.76 5.33 -3.80
C ASP A 313 11.86 4.50 -2.51
N LYS A 314 10.72 4.15 -1.91
CA LYS A 314 10.65 3.42 -0.65
C LYS A 314 10.10 2.01 -0.82
N ILE A 315 10.31 1.18 0.19
CA ILE A 315 9.80 -0.16 0.28
C ILE A 315 9.14 -0.42 1.64
N PHE A 316 8.01 -1.11 1.59
CA PHE A 316 7.33 -1.70 2.74
C PHE A 316 7.49 -3.23 2.66
N PHE A 317 8.18 -3.83 3.63
CA PHE A 317 8.29 -5.29 3.69
C PHE A 317 7.12 -5.90 4.45
N ASP A 318 6.72 -7.11 4.04
CA ASP A 318 5.82 -7.91 4.86
C ASP A 318 6.42 -8.12 6.26
N LYS A 319 5.56 -8.12 7.28
CA LYS A 319 5.92 -8.16 8.72
C LYS A 319 6.71 -6.96 9.25
N ALA A 320 7.00 -5.93 8.45
CA ALA A 320 7.57 -4.67 8.93
C ALA A 320 6.50 -3.71 9.47
N TYR A 321 5.52 -4.25 10.22
CA TYR A 321 4.39 -3.50 10.73
C TYR A 321 3.85 -4.08 12.03
N SER A 322 3.08 -3.26 12.75
CA SER A 322 2.30 -3.65 13.91
C SER A 322 0.88 -3.08 13.79
N ILE A 323 -0.12 -3.85 14.23
CA ILE A 323 -1.52 -3.41 14.27
C ILE A 323 -2.00 -3.50 15.71
N SER A 324 -2.49 -2.38 16.22
CA SER A 324 -3.12 -2.30 17.54
C SER A 324 -4.62 -2.06 17.39
N PHE A 325 -5.41 -2.63 18.29
CA PHE A 325 -6.86 -2.49 18.28
C PHE A 325 -7.35 -1.90 19.59
N VAL A 326 -8.25 -0.92 19.48
CA VAL A 326 -8.94 -0.30 20.61
C VAL A 326 -10.44 -0.52 20.47
N THR A 327 -11.06 -1.10 21.50
CA THR A 327 -12.52 -1.26 21.54
C THR A 327 -13.18 0.09 21.83
N LEU A 328 -14.10 0.51 20.95
CA LEU A 328 -14.87 1.73 21.11
C LEU A 328 -16.18 1.47 21.88
N PRO A 329 -16.80 2.50 22.48
CA PRO A 329 -18.08 2.36 23.17
C PRO A 329 -19.15 1.73 22.27
N GLU A 330 -19.91 0.80 22.86
CA GLU A 330 -20.97 0.10 22.14
C GLU A 330 -22.20 0.98 21.95
N GLU A 331 -22.83 0.83 20.78
CA GLU A 331 -24.08 1.49 20.47
C GLU A 331 -25.20 0.47 20.36
N ALA A 332 -26.27 0.66 21.13
CA ALA A 332 -27.47 -0.14 20.99
C ALA A 332 -28.23 0.28 19.72
N SER A 333 -28.50 -0.66 18.84
CA SER A 333 -29.27 -0.49 17.61
C SER A 333 -30.43 -1.48 17.60
N GLY A 334 -31.56 -1.08 18.20
CA GLY A 334 -32.72 -1.94 18.34
C GLY A 334 -32.45 -3.18 19.20
N ASN A 335 -32.54 -4.38 18.60
CA ASN A 335 -32.26 -5.68 19.25
C ASN A 335 -30.80 -6.14 19.08
N GLU A 336 -29.97 -5.31 18.46
CA GLU A 336 -28.57 -5.59 18.18
C GLU A 336 -27.69 -4.56 18.91
N VAL A 337 -26.47 -4.96 19.20
CA VAL A 337 -25.43 -4.08 19.71
C VAL A 337 -24.37 -3.96 18.63
N LEU A 338 -24.05 -2.74 18.26
CA LEU A 338 -23.02 -2.44 17.28
C LEU A 338 -21.67 -2.44 18.01
N ILE A 339 -20.88 -3.48 17.76
CA ILE A 339 -19.51 -3.59 18.28
C ILE A 339 -18.60 -2.83 17.32
N LYS A 340 -17.78 -1.94 17.86
CA LYS A 340 -16.85 -1.10 17.09
C LYS A 340 -15.42 -1.30 17.61
N LYS A 341 -14.46 -1.44 16.70
CA LYS A 341 -13.02 -1.42 17.01
C LYS A 341 -12.30 -0.47 16.07
N GLU A 342 -11.41 0.33 16.62
CA GLU A 342 -10.44 1.13 15.86
C GLU A 342 -9.14 0.34 15.76
N GLY A 343 -8.73 0.02 14.53
CA GLY A 343 -7.41 -0.52 14.23
C GLY A 343 -6.45 0.62 13.87
N THR A 344 -5.28 0.64 14.48
CA THR A 344 -4.16 1.51 14.11
C THR A 344 -3.01 0.64 13.59
N LEU A 345 -2.73 0.75 12.30
CA LEU A 345 -1.56 0.14 11.65
C LEU A 345 -0.40 1.12 11.70
N SER A 346 0.73 0.69 12.25
CA SER A 346 2.02 1.37 12.14
C SER A 346 2.96 0.52 11.31
N PHE A 347 3.49 1.04 10.20
CA PHE A 347 4.40 0.30 9.32
C PHE A 347 5.68 1.08 9.06
N ALA A 348 6.77 0.35 8.82
CA ALA A 348 8.08 0.91 8.54
C ALA A 348 8.35 0.93 7.03
N LEU A 349 8.71 2.11 6.54
CA LEU A 349 9.18 2.34 5.18
C LEU A 349 10.70 2.49 5.19
N PHE A 350 11.36 1.83 4.25
CA PHE A 350 12.81 1.92 4.08
C PHE A 350 13.16 2.50 2.72
N ASP A 351 14.25 3.24 2.64
CA ASP A 351 14.78 3.72 1.36
C ASP A 351 15.37 2.53 0.57
N LYS A 352 14.95 2.38 -0.70
CA LYS A 352 15.41 1.28 -1.55
C LYS A 352 16.91 1.36 -1.83
N GLY A 353 17.45 2.56 -2.01
CA GLY A 353 18.88 2.78 -2.26
C GLY A 353 19.73 2.48 -1.03
N GLU A 354 19.31 2.95 0.16
CA GLU A 354 20.02 2.68 1.41
C GLU A 354 20.05 1.19 1.75
N ILE A 355 18.92 0.48 1.61
CA ILE A 355 18.89 -0.97 1.83
C ILE A 355 19.76 -1.69 0.81
N SER A 356 19.65 -1.33 -0.48
CA SER A 356 20.45 -1.97 -1.53
C SER A 356 21.95 -1.81 -1.26
N LYS A 357 22.38 -0.62 -0.84
CA LYS A 357 23.75 -0.33 -0.45
C LYS A 357 24.19 -1.14 0.78
N ALA A 358 23.37 -1.18 1.84
CA ALA A 358 23.68 -1.94 3.04
C ALA A 358 23.80 -3.46 2.75
N LEU A 359 22.93 -3.99 1.89
CA LEU A 359 22.99 -5.37 1.44
C LEU A 359 24.21 -5.66 0.58
N ALA A 360 24.55 -4.75 -0.35
CA ALA A 360 25.73 -4.89 -1.21
C ALA A 360 27.01 -4.89 -0.39
N GLN A 361 27.17 -3.97 0.57
CA GLN A 361 28.31 -3.92 1.49
C GLN A 361 28.48 -5.22 2.29
N ALA A 362 27.38 -5.87 2.64
CA ALA A 362 27.41 -7.09 3.45
C ALA A 362 27.63 -8.38 2.62
N ARG A 363 27.38 -8.37 1.31
CA ARG A 363 27.27 -9.61 0.50
C ARG A 363 28.05 -9.61 -0.81
N VAL A 364 28.29 -8.46 -1.41
CA VAL A 364 28.97 -8.35 -2.70
C VAL A 364 30.46 -8.13 -2.46
N GLN A 365 31.28 -9.10 -2.85
CA GLN A 365 32.73 -8.99 -2.74
C GLN A 365 33.26 -7.89 -3.66
N GLY A 366 34.12 -7.01 -3.12
CA GLY A 366 34.72 -5.92 -3.89
C GLY A 366 33.78 -4.75 -4.20
N TYR A 367 32.66 -4.62 -3.48
CA TYR A 367 31.80 -3.44 -3.58
C TYR A 367 32.47 -2.24 -2.89
N GLU A 368 32.69 -1.16 -3.64
CA GLU A 368 33.41 0.04 -3.17
C GLU A 368 32.47 1.21 -2.86
N GLY A 369 31.15 0.96 -2.87
CA GLY A 369 30.14 1.97 -2.53
C GLY A 369 29.54 2.67 -3.75
N GLU A 370 29.67 2.08 -4.95
CA GLU A 370 29.06 2.58 -6.18
C GLU A 370 27.53 2.59 -6.10
N PRO A 371 26.84 3.45 -6.86
CA PRO A 371 25.37 3.44 -6.92
C PRO A 371 24.85 2.05 -7.34
N ILE A 372 24.01 1.44 -6.50
CA ILE A 372 23.52 0.08 -6.70
C ILE A 372 22.07 -0.04 -6.23
N MET A 373 21.30 -0.87 -6.93
CA MET A 373 19.91 -1.16 -6.58
C MET A 373 19.64 -2.65 -6.67
N VAL A 374 18.93 -3.19 -5.70
CA VAL A 374 18.46 -4.58 -5.75
C VAL A 374 17.14 -4.62 -6.51
N LYS A 375 17.09 -5.39 -7.60
CA LYS A 375 15.82 -5.68 -8.29
C LYS A 375 14.95 -6.56 -7.40
N GLU A 376 13.63 -6.35 -7.48
CA GLU A 376 12.64 -7.17 -6.80
C GLU A 376 12.88 -7.27 -5.28
N LEU A 377 13.29 -6.16 -4.65
CA LEU A 377 13.49 -6.07 -3.19
C LEU A 377 12.31 -6.62 -2.38
N GLU A 378 11.09 -6.48 -2.90
CA GLU A 378 9.84 -6.96 -2.29
C GLU A 378 9.78 -8.49 -2.14
N ALA A 379 10.57 -9.23 -2.93
CA ALA A 379 10.67 -10.69 -2.83
C ALA A 379 11.54 -11.15 -1.64
N LEU A 380 12.30 -10.25 -1.01
CA LEU A 380 13.12 -10.58 0.15
C LEU A 380 12.25 -10.73 1.39
N ALA A 381 12.44 -11.83 2.11
CA ALA A 381 11.75 -12.11 3.35
C ALA A 381 12.38 -11.31 4.49
N PHE A 382 11.61 -10.36 5.03
CA PHE A 382 11.93 -9.60 6.22
C PHE A 382 11.45 -10.33 7.48
N ALA A 383 12.34 -10.46 8.46
CA ALA A 383 12.01 -11.02 9.76
C ALA A 383 12.62 -10.17 10.89
N PRO A 384 11.80 -9.43 11.65
CA PRO A 384 12.29 -8.66 12.79
C PRO A 384 12.74 -9.60 13.92
N LYS A 385 13.81 -9.22 14.61
CA LYS A 385 14.31 -9.91 15.80
C LYS A 385 13.63 -9.33 17.03
N GLY A 386 12.62 -10.04 17.53
CA GLY A 386 11.81 -9.63 18.67
C GLY A 386 10.54 -8.89 18.26
N GLU A 387 9.88 -8.27 19.24
CA GLU A 387 8.71 -7.43 18.98
C GLU A 387 9.14 -6.14 18.29
N PHE A 388 8.48 -5.81 17.18
CA PHE A 388 8.73 -4.59 16.42
C PHE A 388 7.41 -3.85 16.21
N ASP A 389 7.31 -2.65 16.78
CA ASP A 389 6.24 -1.71 16.51
C ASP A 389 6.86 -0.42 15.97
N PRO A 390 6.75 -0.12 14.66
CA PRO A 390 7.29 1.10 14.07
C PRO A 390 6.80 2.39 14.74
N GLY A 391 5.59 2.36 15.32
CA GLY A 391 4.98 3.49 15.99
C GLY A 391 5.73 3.91 17.25
N SER A 392 6.22 2.93 18.02
CA SER A 392 6.84 3.12 19.34
C SER A 392 8.33 2.76 19.42
N SER A 393 8.83 1.93 18.52
CA SER A 393 10.23 1.48 18.49
C SER A 393 11.13 2.54 17.85
N ASP A 394 12.31 2.76 18.43
CA ASP A 394 13.33 3.65 17.89
C ASP A 394 14.30 2.95 16.93
N SER A 395 14.44 1.63 17.07
CA SER A 395 15.31 0.81 16.24
C SER A 395 14.76 -0.59 16.08
N VAL A 396 15.14 -1.25 15.01
CA VAL A 396 14.80 -2.65 14.73
C VAL A 396 16.03 -3.38 14.22
N SER A 397 16.31 -4.52 14.84
CA SER A 397 17.23 -5.50 14.27
C SER A 397 16.39 -6.54 13.52
N PHE A 398 16.76 -6.87 12.30
CA PHE A 398 15.99 -7.79 11.45
C PHE A 398 16.94 -8.58 10.55
N SER A 399 16.48 -9.72 10.07
CA SER A 399 17.13 -10.45 9.00
C SER A 399 16.38 -10.25 7.68
N LEU A 400 17.11 -9.96 6.62
CA LEU A 400 16.61 -10.05 5.23
C LEU A 400 17.18 -11.31 4.59
N SER A 401 16.29 -12.11 3.98
CA SER A 401 16.67 -13.36 3.33
C SER A 401 16.02 -13.54 1.96
N GLY A 402 16.77 -14.08 0.99
CA GLY A 402 16.29 -14.33 -0.37
C GLY A 402 17.39 -14.14 -1.43
N ASP A 403 17.04 -14.37 -2.69
CA ASP A 403 17.96 -14.17 -3.81
C ASP A 403 17.85 -12.73 -4.32
N ALA A 404 18.91 -11.96 -4.14
CA ALA A 404 18.96 -10.57 -4.58
C ALA A 404 19.75 -10.45 -5.89
N LYS A 405 19.18 -9.70 -6.85
CA LYS A 405 19.86 -9.28 -8.07
C LYS A 405 20.31 -7.84 -7.90
N PHE A 406 21.59 -7.66 -7.64
CA PHE A 406 22.22 -6.36 -7.51
C PHE A 406 22.54 -5.80 -8.89
N GLU A 407 21.91 -4.68 -9.24
CA GLU A 407 22.17 -3.94 -10.47
C GLU A 407 22.90 -2.64 -10.15
N TRP A 408 24.02 -2.40 -10.82
CA TRP A 408 24.73 -1.14 -10.68
C TRP A 408 24.02 -0.05 -11.48
N LEU A 409 23.80 1.09 -10.82
CA LEU A 409 23.21 2.26 -11.44
C LEU A 409 24.30 3.12 -12.07
N TYR A 410 23.94 3.78 -13.17
CA TYR A 410 24.78 4.76 -13.84
C TYR A 410 23.97 6.04 -14.08
N GLU A 411 24.67 7.17 -14.05
CA GLU A 411 24.08 8.46 -14.38
C GLU A 411 24.26 8.73 -15.88
N GLU A 412 23.15 8.77 -16.61
CA GLU A 412 23.15 8.97 -18.07
C GLU A 412 23.84 10.27 -18.49
N ALA A 413 23.62 11.36 -17.76
CA ALA A 413 24.19 12.67 -18.09
C ALA A 413 25.73 12.63 -18.04
N SER A 414 26.29 12.09 -16.96
CA SER A 414 27.72 11.91 -16.77
C SER A 414 28.34 10.99 -17.83
N LEU A 415 27.62 9.92 -18.21
CA LEU A 415 28.06 9.01 -19.27
C LEU A 415 28.08 9.68 -20.65
N LYS A 416 27.00 10.37 -21.04
CA LYS A 416 26.95 11.05 -22.34
C LYS A 416 28.01 12.14 -22.45
N ALA A 417 28.26 12.88 -21.36
CA ALA A 417 29.31 13.90 -21.32
C ALA A 417 30.70 13.30 -21.50
N ALA A 418 30.98 12.15 -20.88
CA ALA A 418 32.26 11.45 -21.04
C ALA A 418 32.46 10.88 -22.45
N LEU A 419 31.38 10.56 -23.17
CA LEU A 419 31.42 9.96 -24.51
C LEU A 419 31.31 10.98 -25.66
N ALA A 420 30.89 12.21 -25.38
CA ALA A 420 30.67 13.24 -26.39
C ALA A 420 31.97 13.59 -27.12
N GLY A 421 31.91 13.60 -28.46
CA GLY A 421 33.05 13.90 -29.34
C GLY A 421 34.16 12.86 -29.37
N LEU A 422 34.09 11.77 -28.58
CA LEU A 422 35.11 10.73 -28.61
C LEU A 422 35.12 9.96 -29.93
N SER A 423 36.32 9.58 -30.37
CA SER A 423 36.47 8.71 -31.54
C SER A 423 36.05 7.27 -31.18
N ARG A 424 35.56 6.51 -32.18
CA ARG A 424 35.10 5.14 -31.98
C ARG A 424 36.16 4.22 -31.37
N SER A 425 37.44 4.49 -31.61
CA SER A 425 38.56 3.76 -31.03
C SER A 425 38.83 4.08 -29.56
N ASP A 426 38.44 5.26 -29.09
CA ASP A 426 38.72 5.75 -27.73
C ASP A 426 37.58 5.41 -26.74
N ILE A 427 36.38 5.14 -27.25
CA ILE A 427 35.21 4.80 -26.43
C ILE A 427 35.45 3.60 -25.51
N PRO A 428 36.05 2.47 -25.95
CA PRO A 428 36.32 1.35 -25.04
C PRO A 428 37.16 1.75 -23.83
N ALA A 429 38.14 2.65 -24.01
CA ALA A 429 38.96 3.16 -22.92
C ALA A 429 38.16 4.09 -21.99
N ALA A 430 37.30 4.94 -22.54
CA ALA A 430 36.41 5.77 -21.72
C ALA A 430 35.42 4.94 -20.89
N LEU A 431 34.89 3.86 -21.46
CA LEU A 431 33.98 2.93 -20.76
C LEU A 431 34.65 2.17 -19.62
N GLN A 432 35.98 1.99 -19.62
CA GLN A 432 36.70 1.41 -18.47
C GLN A 432 36.57 2.27 -17.20
N GLY A 433 36.31 3.57 -17.34
CA GLY A 433 36.00 4.46 -16.21
C GLY A 433 34.61 4.22 -15.60
N PHE A 434 33.79 3.36 -16.20
CA PHE A 434 32.42 3.06 -15.78
C PHE A 434 32.26 1.56 -15.46
N PRO A 435 32.82 1.07 -14.33
CA PRO A 435 32.77 -0.35 -13.97
C PRO A 435 31.36 -0.88 -13.66
N MET A 436 30.36 0.02 -13.61
CA MET A 436 28.94 -0.31 -13.50
C MET A 436 28.33 -0.86 -14.80
N ILE A 437 29.03 -0.77 -15.94
CA ILE A 437 28.55 -1.24 -17.24
C ILE A 437 29.23 -2.57 -17.57
N GLU A 438 28.42 -3.59 -17.87
CA GLU A 438 28.94 -4.90 -18.29
C GLU A 438 29.18 -4.96 -19.79
N LYS A 439 28.23 -4.42 -20.58
CA LYS A 439 28.32 -4.39 -22.04
C LYS A 439 27.77 -3.09 -22.59
N ALA A 440 28.39 -2.59 -23.66
CA ALA A 440 27.97 -1.42 -24.39
C ALA A 440 28.03 -1.67 -25.90
N ASP A 441 26.87 -1.67 -26.56
CA ASP A 441 26.75 -1.75 -28.01
C ASP A 441 26.58 -0.35 -28.59
N ILE A 442 27.40 -0.01 -29.58
CA ILE A 442 27.51 1.34 -30.12
C ILE A 442 27.01 1.38 -31.55
N SER A 443 26.01 2.21 -31.81
CA SER A 443 25.48 2.47 -33.16
C SER A 443 25.59 3.96 -33.50
N ILE A 444 26.48 4.30 -34.43
CA ILE A 444 26.67 5.68 -34.89
C ILE A 444 26.00 5.86 -36.25
N ARG A 445 25.24 6.94 -36.39
CA ARG A 445 24.66 7.38 -37.67
C ARG A 445 25.25 8.72 -38.10
N PRO A 446 25.51 8.90 -39.39
CA PRO A 446 25.53 7.86 -40.43
C PRO A 446 26.67 6.84 -40.19
N PHE A 447 26.55 5.62 -40.72
CA PHE A 447 27.45 4.48 -40.42
C PHE A 447 28.93 4.72 -40.74
N TRP A 448 29.23 5.71 -41.57
CA TRP A 448 30.59 6.10 -41.95
C TRP A 448 31.24 7.10 -40.99
N SER A 449 30.49 7.66 -40.03
CA SER A 449 31.07 8.52 -39.00
C SER A 449 31.98 7.72 -38.06
N ARG A 450 33.10 8.34 -37.67
CA ARG A 450 34.16 7.72 -36.88
C ARG A 450 34.18 8.18 -35.43
N SER A 451 33.30 9.10 -35.04
CA SER A 451 33.25 9.68 -33.71
C SER A 451 31.80 9.82 -33.23
N PHE A 452 31.63 10.02 -31.93
CA PHE A 452 30.36 10.43 -31.36
C PHE A 452 30.07 11.89 -31.68
N PRO A 453 28.79 12.29 -31.71
CA PRO A 453 28.42 13.69 -31.77
C PRO A 453 29.02 14.46 -30.59
N GLU A 454 29.43 15.72 -30.83
CA GLU A 454 29.90 16.62 -29.76
C GLU A 454 28.76 17.07 -28.84
N SER A 455 27.54 17.15 -29.37
CA SER A 455 26.34 17.50 -28.60
C SER A 455 25.77 16.26 -27.90
N VAL A 456 25.68 16.36 -26.58
CA VAL A 456 25.09 15.37 -25.66
C VAL A 456 23.65 15.01 -26.08
N ASP A 457 22.88 15.98 -26.58
CA ASP A 457 21.48 15.80 -27.01
C ASP A 457 21.33 14.85 -28.20
N ARG A 458 22.42 14.64 -28.96
CA ARG A 458 22.45 13.72 -30.10
C ARG A 458 22.92 12.32 -29.74
N ILE A 459 23.18 12.07 -28.46
CA ILE A 459 23.53 10.77 -27.90
C ILE A 459 22.31 10.22 -27.17
N SER A 460 21.71 9.18 -27.72
CA SER A 460 20.66 8.41 -27.08
C SER A 460 21.26 7.25 -26.31
N ILE A 461 20.82 7.04 -25.08
CA ILE A 461 21.14 5.83 -24.31
C ILE A 461 19.88 4.98 -24.29
N GLU A 462 20.03 3.73 -24.69
CA GLU A 462 18.98 2.74 -24.64
C GLU A 462 19.42 1.61 -23.70
N ARG A 463 18.46 1.06 -22.97
CA ARG A 463 18.72 -0.10 -22.12
C ARG A 463 18.54 -1.36 -22.96
N SER A 464 19.60 -2.15 -23.12
CA SER A 464 19.47 -3.50 -23.69
C SER A 464 19.01 -4.45 -22.59
N GLU A 465 17.94 -5.21 -22.84
CA GLU A 465 17.47 -6.26 -21.92
C GLU A 465 18.45 -7.43 -21.78
#